data_AF-A0A841GV01-F1
#
_entry.id   AF-A0A841GV01-F1
#
_cell.length_a   1.000
_cell.length_b   1.000
_cell.length_c   1.000
_cell.angle_alpha   90.00
_cell.angle_beta   90.00
_cell.angle_gamma   90.00
#
_symmetry.space_group_name_H-M   'P 1'
#
loop_
_entity.id
_entity.type
_entity.pdbx_description
1 polymer ?
#
loop_
_entity_poly.entity_id
_entity_poly.type
_entity_poly.pdbx_seq_one_letter_code
_entity_poly.pdbx_strand_id
1 'polypeptide(L)'
;MTRRDAARALDASGDIVGAVRAYELALAEEPDATDLRLDLAALYVAANDPGAAAAHHLPKPFVDAAYGRCVAVLQEGLRRGGPHPELLAWRLHLKERVVGEPIPPGALEALARDERAEFARLLIYASSGRTLEQASAAATFRAASARRTERERCCMSYAPPARGFSSGAPA
;
A
#
# COMPACT_ATOMS: atom_id res chain seq x y z
N MET A 1 -24.41 -2.20 -5.76
CA MET A 1 -22.94 -2.03 -5.80
C MET A 1 -22.66 -0.61 -5.36
N THR A 2 -21.91 -0.42 -4.26
CA THR A 2 -21.55 0.93 -3.77
C THR A 2 -20.45 1.54 -4.66
N ARG A 3 -20.20 2.86 -4.58
CA ARG A 3 -19.09 3.49 -5.32
C ARG A 3 -17.74 2.91 -4.92
N ARG A 4 -17.58 2.59 -3.63
CA ARG A 4 -16.44 1.86 -3.07
C ARG A 4 -16.24 0.49 -3.71
N ASP A 5 -17.29 -0.31 -3.83
CA ASP A 5 -17.19 -1.63 -4.45
C ASP A 5 -16.79 -1.53 -5.92
N ALA A 6 -17.33 -0.54 -6.62
CA ALA A 6 -16.99 -0.27 -8.02
C ALA A 6 -15.51 0.10 -8.17
N ALA A 7 -14.98 0.97 -7.29
CA ALA A 7 -13.58 1.36 -7.29
C ALA A 7 -12.66 0.16 -7.06
N ARG A 8 -12.97 -0.68 -6.06
CA ARG A 8 -12.23 -1.91 -5.77
C ARG A 8 -12.30 -2.95 -6.89
N ALA A 9 -13.43 -3.03 -7.59
CA ALA A 9 -13.56 -3.93 -8.73
C ALA A 9 -12.65 -3.50 -9.91
N LEU A 10 -12.57 -2.20 -10.19
CA LEU A 10 -11.69 -1.66 -11.23
C LEU A 10 -10.21 -1.86 -10.86
N ASP A 11 -9.87 -1.58 -9.61
CA ASP A 11 -8.54 -1.84 -9.05
C ASP A 11 -8.14 -3.31 -9.19
N ALA A 12 -9.05 -4.21 -8.82
CA ALA A 12 -8.89 -5.65 -8.97
C ALA A 12 -8.68 -6.09 -10.42
N SER A 13 -9.32 -5.43 -11.38
CA SER A 13 -9.13 -5.72 -12.81
C SER A 13 -7.83 -5.16 -13.39
N GLY A 14 -7.09 -4.33 -12.66
CA GLY A 14 -5.88 -3.66 -13.14
C GLY A 14 -6.14 -2.45 -14.04
N ASP A 15 -7.37 -1.93 -14.07
CA ASP A 15 -7.68 -0.65 -14.72
C ASP A 15 -7.31 0.49 -13.77
N ILE A 16 -6.01 0.83 -13.74
CA ILE A 16 -5.46 1.83 -12.81
C ILE A 16 -6.15 3.19 -12.98
N VAL A 17 -6.35 3.65 -14.22
CA VAL A 17 -6.94 4.97 -14.49
C VAL A 17 -8.42 4.99 -14.11
N GLY A 18 -9.17 3.94 -14.45
CA GLY A 18 -10.56 3.78 -14.05
C GLY A 18 -10.71 3.69 -12.54
N ALA A 19 -9.87 2.91 -11.87
CA ALA A 19 -9.86 2.74 -10.42
C ALA A 19 -9.60 4.06 -9.69
N VAL A 20 -8.60 4.83 -10.12
CA VAL A 20 -8.30 6.16 -9.54
C VAL A 20 -9.53 7.06 -9.60
N ARG A 21 -10.17 7.18 -10.78
CA ARG A 21 -11.38 8.00 -10.93
C ARG A 21 -12.51 7.53 -10.03
N ALA A 22 -12.70 6.21 -9.92
CA ALA A 22 -13.74 5.64 -9.09
C ALA A 22 -13.48 5.86 -7.58
N TYR A 23 -12.23 5.76 -7.13
CA TYR A 23 -11.85 6.08 -5.74
C TYR A 23 -12.01 7.57 -5.43
N GLU A 24 -11.67 8.46 -6.36
CA GLU A 24 -11.90 9.90 -6.19
C GLU A 24 -13.40 10.22 -6.00
N LEU A 25 -14.27 9.56 -6.79
CA LEU A 25 -15.73 9.69 -6.64
C LEU A 25 -16.24 9.08 -5.33
N ALA A 26 -15.69 7.94 -4.89
CA ALA A 26 -16.05 7.33 -3.61
C ALA A 26 -15.63 8.22 -2.43
N LEU A 27 -14.44 8.83 -2.49
CA LEU A 27 -13.95 9.78 -1.48
C LEU A 27 -14.72 11.11 -1.47
N ALA A 28 -15.40 11.46 -2.56
CA ALA A 28 -16.33 12.60 -2.56
C ALA A 28 -17.59 12.32 -1.73
N GLU A 29 -18.03 11.07 -1.63
CA GLU A 29 -19.14 10.64 -0.77
C GLU A 29 -18.70 10.34 0.66
N GLU A 30 -17.53 9.72 0.81
CA GLU A 30 -16.96 9.30 2.09
C GLU A 30 -15.64 10.03 2.33
N PRO A 31 -15.67 11.35 2.59
CA PRO A 31 -14.47 12.15 2.68
C PRO A 31 -13.61 11.81 3.88
N ASP A 32 -14.03 10.98 4.83
CA ASP A 32 -13.22 10.58 5.98
C ASP A 32 -12.77 9.10 5.91
N ALA A 33 -13.04 8.42 4.78
CA ALA A 33 -12.64 7.03 4.58
C ALA A 33 -11.11 6.90 4.37
N THR A 34 -10.39 6.66 5.46
CA THR A 34 -8.94 6.46 5.47
C THR A 34 -8.51 5.28 4.60
N ASP A 35 -9.29 4.21 4.57
CA ASP A 35 -8.94 3.02 3.81
C ASP A 35 -9.03 3.24 2.29
N LEU A 36 -10.02 4.00 1.81
CA LEU A 36 -10.12 4.41 0.40
C LEU A 36 -8.94 5.31 -0.02
N ARG A 37 -8.46 6.16 0.90
CA ARG A 37 -7.26 6.97 0.64
C ARG A 37 -6.02 6.13 0.53
N LEU A 38 -5.88 5.10 1.36
CA LEU A 38 -4.74 4.18 1.30
C LEU A 38 -4.77 3.37 0.00
N ASP A 39 -5.94 2.87 -0.40
CA ASP A 39 -6.12 2.17 -1.67
C ASP A 39 -5.74 3.09 -2.86
N LEU A 40 -6.24 4.34 -2.86
CA LEU A 40 -5.91 5.33 -3.88
C LEU A 40 -4.43 5.73 -3.88
N ALA A 41 -3.82 5.91 -2.72
CA ALA A 41 -2.41 6.25 -2.61
C ALA A 41 -1.53 5.15 -3.21
N ALA A 42 -1.84 3.87 -2.94
CA ALA A 42 -1.13 2.74 -3.51
C ALA A 42 -1.24 2.68 -5.04
N LEU A 43 -2.41 2.98 -5.62
CA LEU A 43 -2.56 3.08 -7.07
C LEU A 43 -1.63 4.13 -7.69
N TYR A 44 -1.47 5.28 -7.03
CA TYR A 44 -0.52 6.29 -7.50
C TYR A 44 0.94 5.88 -7.34
N VAL A 45 1.27 5.07 -6.33
CA VAL A 45 2.62 4.48 -6.20
C VAL A 45 2.89 3.52 -7.36
N ALA A 46 1.96 2.61 -7.64
CA ALA A 46 2.07 1.68 -8.76
C ALA A 46 2.16 2.42 -10.10
N ALA A 47 1.37 3.48 -10.29
CA ALA A 47 1.42 4.30 -11.49
C ALA A 47 2.77 5.00 -11.71
N ASN A 48 3.55 5.21 -10.64
CA ASN A 48 4.88 5.83 -10.70
C ASN A 48 6.01 4.80 -10.84
N ASP A 49 5.71 3.49 -10.79
CA ASP A 49 6.66 2.45 -11.15
C ASP A 49 6.78 2.36 -12.69
N PRO A 50 7.99 2.52 -13.28
CA PRO A 50 8.13 2.50 -14.74
C PRO A 50 7.69 1.19 -15.40
N GLY A 51 7.85 0.06 -14.70
CA GLY A 51 7.45 -1.26 -15.20
C GLY A 51 5.94 -1.39 -15.25
N ALA A 52 5.25 -1.05 -14.16
CA ALA A 52 3.79 -1.02 -14.10
C ALA A 52 3.21 0.01 -15.08
N ALA A 53 3.77 1.22 -15.13
CA ALA A 53 3.32 2.25 -16.07
C ALA A 53 3.39 1.79 -17.53
N ALA A 54 4.48 1.12 -17.91
CA ALA A 54 4.62 0.55 -19.24
C ALA A 54 3.64 -0.62 -19.48
N ALA A 55 3.52 -1.54 -18.53
CA ALA A 55 2.64 -2.71 -18.62
C ALA A 55 1.15 -2.33 -18.75
N HIS A 56 0.73 -1.24 -18.10
CA HIS A 56 -0.64 -0.74 -18.14
C HIS A 56 -0.85 0.38 -19.17
N HIS A 57 0.15 0.68 -20.01
CA HIS A 57 0.09 1.74 -21.01
C HIS A 57 -0.38 3.09 -20.45
N LEU A 58 0.10 3.45 -19.26
CA LEU A 58 -0.37 4.64 -18.57
C LEU A 58 0.04 5.92 -19.32
N PRO A 59 -0.87 6.89 -19.47
CA PRO A 59 -0.54 8.15 -20.12
C PRO A 59 0.58 8.87 -19.39
N LYS A 60 1.57 9.40 -20.11
CA LYS A 60 2.68 10.16 -19.50
C LYS A 60 2.23 11.27 -18.54
N PRO A 61 1.22 12.12 -18.87
CA PRO A 61 0.75 13.14 -17.93
C PRO A 61 0.17 12.57 -16.63
N PHE A 62 -0.39 11.36 -16.67
CA PHE A 62 -0.89 10.67 -15.49
C PHE A 62 0.27 10.19 -14.61
N VAL A 63 1.28 9.54 -15.21
CA VAL A 63 2.49 9.08 -14.52
C VAL A 63 3.23 10.25 -13.89
N ASP A 64 3.46 11.33 -14.64
CA ASP A 64 4.16 12.53 -14.17
C ASP A 64 3.46 13.19 -12.97
N ALA A 65 2.14 13.07 -12.87
CA ALA A 65 1.35 13.62 -11.76
C ALA A 65 1.16 12.65 -10.58
N ALA A 66 1.37 11.34 -10.79
CA ALA A 66 0.98 10.29 -9.85
C ALA A 66 1.64 10.48 -8.48
N TYR A 67 2.95 10.74 -8.44
CA TYR A 67 3.64 10.93 -7.16
C TYR A 67 3.10 12.12 -6.36
N GLY A 68 2.92 13.28 -7.01
CA GLY A 68 2.37 14.47 -6.37
C GLY A 68 0.96 14.23 -5.81
N ARG A 69 0.15 13.45 -6.54
CA ARG A 69 -1.19 13.03 -6.10
C ARG A 69 -1.15 12.06 -4.92
N CYS A 70 -0.24 11.09 -4.93
CA CYS A 70 -0.03 10.17 -3.81
C CYS A 70 0.23 10.94 -2.50
N VAL A 71 1.17 11.88 -2.53
CA VAL A 71 1.52 12.71 -1.36
C VAL A 71 0.31 13.51 -0.88
N ALA A 72 -0.43 14.14 -1.81
CA ALA A 72 -1.61 14.93 -1.47
C ALA A 72 -2.71 14.08 -0.81
N VAL A 73 -2.98 12.88 -1.32
CA VAL A 73 -3.99 11.97 -0.76
C VAL A 73 -3.65 11.53 0.65
N LEU A 74 -2.38 11.17 0.91
CA LEU A 74 -1.93 10.78 2.24
C LEU A 74 -1.98 11.95 3.24
N GLN A 75 -1.55 13.14 2.81
CA GLN A 75 -1.65 14.35 3.64
C GLN A 75 -3.09 14.70 3.99
N GLU A 76 -4.00 14.59 3.03
CA GLU A 76 -5.42 14.85 3.25
C GLU A 76 -6.03 13.83 4.23
N GLY A 77 -5.62 12.56 4.14
CA GLY A 77 -6.01 11.53 5.11
C GLY A 77 -5.58 11.87 6.52
N LEU A 78 -4.32 12.28 6.69
CA LEU A 78 -3.79 12.70 7.99
C LEU A 78 -4.49 13.96 8.52
N ARG A 79 -4.84 14.90 7.64
CA ARG A 79 -5.53 16.15 8.02
C ARG A 79 -6.94 15.90 8.52
N ARG A 80 -7.67 14.95 7.93
CA ARG A 80 -9.07 14.65 8.26
C ARG A 80 -9.22 13.64 9.39
N GLY A 81 -8.52 12.51 9.28
CA GLY A 81 -8.62 11.40 10.23
C GLY A 81 -7.63 11.48 11.40
N GLY A 82 -6.72 12.46 11.38
CA GLY A 82 -5.63 12.54 12.34
C GLY A 82 -4.49 11.55 12.06
N PRO A 83 -3.56 11.38 13.01
CA PRO A 83 -2.43 10.47 12.85
C PRO A 83 -2.92 9.02 12.77
N HIS A 84 -2.89 8.44 11.57
CA HIS A 84 -3.14 7.02 11.33
C HIS A 84 -1.81 6.31 11.03
N PRO A 85 -1.47 5.22 11.71
CA PRO A 85 -0.13 4.63 11.61
C PRO A 85 0.17 4.08 10.20
N GLU A 86 -0.84 3.57 9.51
CA GLU A 86 -0.70 3.15 8.11
C GLU A 86 -0.37 4.32 7.17
N LEU A 87 -1.07 5.46 7.30
CA LEU A 87 -0.77 6.65 6.49
C LEU A 87 0.65 7.17 6.77
N LEU A 88 1.09 7.10 8.02
CA LEU A 88 2.45 7.47 8.42
C LEU A 88 3.50 6.52 7.83
N ALA A 89 3.23 5.21 7.82
CA ALA A 89 4.11 4.21 7.23
C ALA A 89 4.31 4.44 5.73
N TRP A 90 3.20 4.63 4.99
CA TRP A 90 3.24 4.98 3.57
C TRP A 90 4.01 6.27 3.31
N ARG A 91 3.81 7.30 4.14
CA ARG A 91 4.52 8.58 4.01
C ARG A 91 6.03 8.44 4.25
N LEU A 92 6.46 7.68 5.26
CA LEU A 92 7.87 7.41 5.53
C LEU A 92 8.52 6.67 4.35
N HIS A 93 7.84 5.66 3.83
CA HIS A 93 8.31 4.89 2.69
C HIS A 93 8.51 5.75 1.43
N LEU A 94 7.53 6.60 1.11
CA LEU A 94 7.64 7.49 -0.05
C LEU A 94 8.78 8.50 0.10
N LYS A 95 8.96 9.01 1.32
CA LYS A 95 10.02 9.97 1.62
C LYS A 95 11.41 9.36 1.39
N GLU A 96 11.62 8.13 1.85
CA GLU A 96 12.84 7.38 1.58
C GLU A 96 13.03 7.10 0.08
N ARG A 97 12.00 6.57 -0.58
CA ARG A 97 12.08 6.17 -1.98
C ARG A 97 12.32 7.32 -2.95
N VAL A 98 11.73 8.48 -2.69
CA VAL A 98 11.70 9.59 -3.65
C VAL A 98 12.62 10.74 -3.28
N VAL A 99 12.70 11.07 -1.99
CA VAL A 99 13.58 12.14 -1.51
C VAL A 99 14.96 11.58 -1.13
N GLY A 100 15.08 10.27 -0.91
CA GLY A 100 16.31 9.65 -0.41
C GLY A 100 16.57 9.94 1.06
N GLU A 101 15.58 10.50 1.77
CA GLU A 101 15.71 10.75 3.21
C GLU A 101 15.48 9.45 3.98
N PRO A 102 16.47 8.96 4.74
CA PRO A 102 16.37 7.67 5.41
C PRO A 102 15.22 7.68 6.41
N ILE A 103 14.52 6.55 6.51
CA ILE A 103 13.51 6.36 7.54
C ILE A 103 14.21 6.45 8.92
N PRO A 104 13.68 7.26 9.87
CA PRO A 104 14.30 7.36 11.18
C PRO A 104 14.40 5.98 11.86
N PRO A 105 15.54 5.64 12.50
CA PRO A 105 15.69 4.36 13.18
C PRO A 105 14.58 4.13 14.21
N GLY A 106 13.96 2.95 14.19
CA GLY A 106 12.88 2.61 15.13
C GLY A 106 11.50 3.16 14.76
N ALA A 107 11.37 4.00 13.73
CA ALA A 107 10.09 4.62 13.38
C ALA A 107 9.09 3.59 12.83
N LEU A 108 9.52 2.71 11.93
CA LEU A 108 8.65 1.64 11.45
C LEU A 108 8.30 0.67 12.57
N GLU A 109 9.27 0.30 13.42
CA GLU A 109 9.04 -0.58 14.57
C GLU A 109 8.03 0.01 15.55
N ALA A 110 8.07 1.33 15.76
CA ALA A 110 7.09 2.01 16.58
C ALA A 110 5.68 1.96 15.97
N LEU A 111 5.56 2.17 14.65
CA LEU A 111 4.29 2.08 13.94
C LEU A 111 3.74 0.66 13.90
N ALA A 112 4.61 -0.32 13.66
CA ALA A 112 4.27 -1.75 13.51
C ALA A 112 3.64 -2.36 14.77
N ARG A 113 3.85 -1.75 15.95
CA ARG A 113 3.16 -2.13 17.20
C ARG A 113 1.65 -1.91 17.14
N ASP A 114 1.17 -1.03 16.26
CA ASP A 114 -0.25 -0.82 16.03
C ASP A 114 -0.76 -1.80 14.96
N GLU A 115 -1.79 -2.57 15.26
CA GLU A 115 -2.37 -3.57 14.36
C GLU A 115 -2.90 -2.97 13.04
N ARG A 116 -3.16 -1.65 13.00
CA ARG A 116 -3.61 -0.96 11.78
C ARG A 116 -2.46 -0.62 10.84
N ALA A 117 -1.21 -0.80 11.26
CA ALA A 117 0.01 -0.46 10.51
C ALA A 117 0.56 -1.66 9.70
N GLU A 118 -0.29 -2.28 8.89
CA GLU A 118 0.06 -3.46 8.08
C GLU A 118 1.28 -3.20 7.19
N PHE A 119 1.35 -2.05 6.52
CA PHE A 119 2.46 -1.72 5.64
C PHE A 119 3.79 -1.53 6.41
N ALA A 120 3.75 -0.97 7.62
CA ALA A 120 4.95 -0.84 8.46
C ALA A 120 5.56 -2.21 8.79
N ARG A 121 4.71 -3.17 9.20
CA ARG A 121 5.15 -4.55 9.47
C ARG A 121 5.78 -5.20 8.24
N LEU A 122 5.18 -5.00 7.07
CA LEU A 122 5.71 -5.54 5.82
C LEU A 122 7.06 -4.92 5.45
N LEU A 123 7.23 -3.62 5.59
CA LEU A 123 8.52 -2.95 5.34
C LEU A 123 9.64 -3.42 6.29
N ILE A 124 9.32 -3.62 7.57
CA ILE A 124 10.29 -4.19 8.53
C ILE A 124 10.66 -5.61 8.13
N TYR A 125 9.66 -6.42 7.75
CA TYR A 125 9.90 -7.79 7.33
C TYR A 125 10.79 -7.85 6.09
N ALA A 126 10.52 -7.02 5.09
CA ALA A 126 11.29 -6.89 3.85
C ALA A 126 12.74 -6.45 4.09
N SER A 127 12.95 -5.47 4.97
CA SER A 127 14.26 -4.85 5.22
C SER A 127 15.14 -5.62 6.19
N SER A 128 14.56 -6.26 7.20
CA SER A 128 15.32 -6.87 8.30
C SER A 128 15.62 -8.35 8.08
N GLY A 129 14.83 -9.06 7.26
CA GLY A 129 14.91 -10.53 7.14
C GLY A 129 14.74 -11.28 8.47
N ARG A 130 14.34 -10.60 9.56
CA ARG A 130 14.31 -11.15 10.92
C ARG A 130 13.01 -11.91 11.18
N THR A 131 13.15 -12.97 11.98
CA THR A 131 12.17 -14.02 12.30
C THR A 131 11.03 -13.59 13.23
N LEU A 132 11.14 -12.46 13.93
CA LEU A 132 10.28 -12.13 15.08
C LEU A 132 8.80 -11.88 14.74
N GLU A 133 8.43 -11.75 13.47
CA GLU A 133 7.03 -11.66 13.04
C GLU A 133 6.69 -12.58 11.85
N GLN A 134 7.46 -13.64 11.58
CA GLN A 134 7.17 -14.51 10.43
C GLN A 134 5.72 -15.04 10.42
N ALA A 135 5.15 -15.37 11.58
CA ALA A 135 3.76 -15.87 11.64
C ALA A 135 2.71 -14.76 11.40
N SER A 136 2.90 -13.57 11.99
CA SER A 136 1.97 -12.43 11.85
C SER A 136 2.07 -11.80 10.46
N ALA A 137 3.30 -11.62 9.96
CA ALA A 137 3.57 -11.18 8.59
C ALA A 137 3.08 -12.21 7.56
N ALA A 138 3.25 -13.52 7.80
CA ALA A 138 2.72 -14.55 6.89
C ALA A 138 1.19 -14.64 6.93
N ALA A 139 0.55 -14.41 8.08
CA ALA A 139 -0.91 -14.34 8.16
C ALA A 139 -1.45 -13.11 7.43
N THR A 140 -0.83 -11.94 7.65
CA THR A 140 -1.12 -10.69 6.92
C THR A 140 -0.90 -10.89 5.42
N PHE A 141 0.19 -11.57 5.02
CA PHE A 141 0.51 -11.91 3.64
C PHE A 141 -0.54 -12.84 3.01
N ARG A 142 -0.96 -13.91 3.71
CA ARG A 142 -2.01 -14.83 3.24
C ARG A 142 -3.37 -14.14 3.12
N ALA A 143 -3.67 -13.20 4.01
CA ALA A 143 -4.89 -12.42 3.94
C ALA A 143 -4.85 -11.40 2.79
N ALA A 144 -3.70 -10.76 2.55
CA ALA A 144 -3.48 -9.81 1.46
C ALA A 144 -3.51 -10.48 0.09
N SER A 145 -2.92 -11.68 -0.05
CA SER A 145 -2.91 -12.43 -1.32
C SER A 145 -4.27 -12.98 -1.73
N ALA A 146 -5.22 -13.08 -0.80
CA ALA A 146 -6.60 -13.44 -1.06
C ALA A 146 -7.46 -12.25 -1.56
N ARG A 147 -6.94 -11.02 -1.46
CA ARG A 147 -7.64 -9.79 -1.84
C ARG A 147 -6.90 -9.12 -3.02
N ARG A 148 -7.63 -8.23 -3.72
CA ARG A 148 -7.35 -7.86 -5.11
C ARG A 148 -6.95 -6.39 -5.33
N THR A 149 -6.75 -5.57 -4.30
CA THR A 149 -6.42 -4.14 -4.51
C THR A 149 -4.93 -3.91 -4.76
N GLU A 150 -4.59 -2.78 -5.38
CA GLU A 150 -3.20 -2.40 -5.65
C GLU A 150 -2.40 -2.21 -4.36
N ARG A 151 -3.04 -1.72 -3.29
CA ARG A 151 -2.43 -1.64 -1.96
C ARG A 151 -1.92 -3.00 -1.50
N GLU A 152 -2.72 -4.04 -1.69
CA GLU A 152 -2.37 -5.41 -1.32
C GLU A 152 -1.30 -5.99 -2.24
N ARG A 153 -1.35 -5.70 -3.55
CA ARG A 153 -0.30 -6.08 -4.51
C ARG A 153 1.05 -5.41 -4.18
N CYS A 154 1.04 -4.12 -3.87
CA CYS A 154 2.21 -3.38 -3.38
C CYS A 154 2.76 -4.02 -2.11
N CYS A 155 1.91 -4.31 -1.12
CA CYS A 155 2.28 -5.03 0.09
C CYS A 155 2.97 -6.38 -0.21
N MET A 156 2.50 -7.13 -1.21
CA MET A 156 3.10 -8.42 -1.61
C MET A 156 4.44 -8.29 -2.32
N SER A 157 4.69 -7.22 -3.09
CA SER A 157 5.97 -7.07 -3.82
C SER A 157 7.16 -6.87 -2.89
N TYR A 158 6.92 -6.40 -1.66
CA TYR A 158 7.93 -6.29 -0.60
C TYR A 158 8.11 -7.59 0.20
N ALA A 159 7.25 -8.59 0.01
CA ALA A 159 7.43 -9.87 0.69
C ALA A 159 8.63 -10.64 0.08
N PRO A 160 9.58 -11.14 0.87
CA PRO A 160 10.61 -12.04 0.38
C PRO A 160 9.99 -13.28 -0.30
N PRO A 161 10.65 -13.84 -1.34
CA PRO A 161 10.18 -15.07 -1.94
C PRO A 161 10.13 -16.14 -0.85
N ALA A 162 9.01 -16.86 -0.77
CA ALA A 162 8.79 -17.92 0.21
C ALA A 162 9.87 -19.00 0.06
N ARG A 163 11.01 -18.83 0.73
CA ARG A 163 12.04 -19.88 0.82
C ARG A 163 11.46 -20.96 1.73
N GLY A 164 10.97 -22.02 1.09
CA GLY A 164 10.68 -23.32 1.68
C GLY A 164 10.14 -23.27 3.11
N PHE A 165 8.84 -23.00 3.26
CA PHE A 165 8.10 -23.62 4.37
C PHE A 165 8.12 -25.14 4.11
N SER A 166 9.22 -25.80 4.49
CA SER A 166 9.21 -27.25 4.65
C SER A 166 8.16 -27.53 5.72
N SER A 167 7.08 -28.17 5.33
CA SER A 167 6.11 -28.74 6.25
C SER A 167 6.84 -29.79 7.07
N GLY A 168 7.47 -29.38 8.18
CA GLY A 168 7.90 -30.28 9.23
C GLY A 168 6.65 -30.87 9.87
N ALA A 169 6.07 -31.88 9.21
CA ALA A 169 5.15 -32.80 9.84
C ALA A 169 5.95 -33.56 10.90
N PRO A 170 5.52 -33.58 12.18
CA PRO A 170 6.16 -34.41 13.17
C PRO A 170 5.90 -35.88 12.79
N ALA A 171 6.98 -36.65 12.62
CA ALA A 171 6.95 -38.11 12.64
C ALA A 171 7.03 -38.60 14.10
#